data_AF-A0A511NKV0-F1
#
_entry.id   AF-A0A511NKV0-F1
#
_cell.length_a   1.000
_cell.length_b   1.000
_cell.length_c   1.000
_cell.angle_alpha   90.00
_cell.angle_beta   90.00
_cell.angle_gamma   90.00
#
_symmetry.space_group_name_H-M   'P 1'
#
loop_
_entity.id
_entity.type
_entity.pdbx_description
1 polymer ?
#
loop_
_entity_poly.entity_id
_entity_poly.type
_entity_poly.pdbx_seq_one_letter_code
_entity_poly.pdbx_strand_id
1 'polypeptide(L)'
;MINNNQLGFLGTGLGNIDYLTEQYFHYYNLYKGYFAMNFHNQYLQTFGELGVVGLFILLFIFVFSIYKSIKTNNIFLFTVAIILILAFFTESYLNRQKGLIVFTSIICLLSILTYTKNHPKFNKE
;
A
#
# COMPACT_ATOMS: atom_id res chain seq x y z
N MET A 1 2.84 -16.43 22.03
CA MET A 1 3.22 -17.19 20.82
C MET A 1 2.16 -16.92 19.77
N ILE A 2 2.54 -16.38 18.62
CA ILE A 2 1.59 -16.17 17.52
C ILE A 2 1.17 -17.52 16.98
N ASN A 3 -0.12 -17.66 16.76
CA ASN A 3 -0.69 -18.83 16.14
C ASN A 3 -0.35 -18.76 14.64
N ASN A 4 0.53 -19.65 14.14
CA ASN A 4 0.99 -19.65 12.75
C ASN A 4 -0.14 -19.62 11.72
N ASN A 5 -1.34 -20.09 12.10
CA ASN A 5 -2.53 -20.10 11.25
C ASN A 5 -3.12 -18.70 10.98
N GLN A 6 -2.82 -17.69 11.79
CA GLN A 6 -3.35 -16.32 11.61
C GLN A 6 -2.52 -15.48 10.63
N LEU A 7 -1.23 -15.79 10.48
CA LEU A 7 -0.30 -15.01 9.65
C LEU A 7 -0.76 -14.91 8.18
N GLY A 8 -1.31 -16.00 7.64
CA GLY A 8 -1.65 -16.07 6.22
C GLY A 8 -2.90 -15.29 5.84
N PHE A 9 -3.99 -15.44 6.59
CA PHE A 9 -5.29 -14.90 6.16
C PHE A 9 -5.53 -13.45 6.58
N LEU A 10 -5.32 -13.14 7.86
CA LEU A 10 -5.57 -11.80 8.45
C LEU A 10 -4.28 -11.08 8.86
N GLY A 11 -3.12 -11.74 8.79
CA GLY A 11 -1.86 -11.18 9.24
C GLY A 11 -1.75 -11.11 10.76
N THR A 12 -0.75 -10.39 11.24
CA THR A 12 -0.44 -10.24 12.68
C THR A 12 -1.12 -9.03 13.33
N GLY A 13 -1.82 -8.21 12.55
CA GLY A 13 -2.31 -6.88 12.95
C GLY A 13 -1.34 -5.75 12.59
N LEU A 14 -1.90 -4.55 12.40
CA LEU A 14 -1.16 -3.33 12.04
C LEU A 14 -0.06 -3.01 13.06
N GLY A 15 1.16 -2.77 12.57
CA GLY A 15 2.33 -2.43 13.40
C GLY A 15 2.90 -3.58 14.24
N ASN A 16 2.22 -4.72 14.34
CA ASN A 16 2.71 -5.86 15.11
C ASN A 16 3.87 -6.58 14.40
N ILE A 17 3.91 -6.56 13.08
CA ILE A 17 4.93 -7.30 12.33
C ILE A 17 6.34 -6.76 12.56
N ASP A 18 6.48 -5.44 12.73
CA ASP A 18 7.76 -4.79 13.04
C ASP A 18 8.24 -5.22 14.43
N TYR A 19 7.36 -5.20 15.43
CA TYR A 19 7.65 -5.66 16.79
C TYR A 19 8.07 -7.13 16.86
N LEU A 20 7.37 -8.00 16.12
CA LEU A 20 7.68 -9.43 16.09
C LEU A 20 9.03 -9.69 15.45
N THR A 21 9.30 -9.00 14.35
CA THR A 21 10.57 -9.05 13.66
C THR A 21 11.70 -8.64 14.62
N GLU A 22 11.50 -7.57 15.39
CA GLU A 22 12.43 -7.14 16.44
C GLU A 22 12.67 -8.22 17.50
N GLN A 23 11.60 -8.86 18.01
CA GLN A 23 11.73 -9.96 18.97
C GLN A 23 12.52 -11.15 18.41
N TYR A 24 12.27 -11.53 17.15
CA TYR A 24 12.99 -12.62 16.49
C TYR A 24 14.47 -12.30 16.32
N PHE A 25 14.80 -11.08 15.90
CA PHE A 25 16.20 -10.65 15.79
C PHE A 25 16.91 -10.72 17.15
N HIS A 26 16.19 -10.47 18.27
CA HIS A 26 16.77 -10.44 19.61
C HIS A 26 16.97 -11.86 20.11
N TYR A 27 16.01 -12.75 19.83
CA TYR A 27 16.10 -14.17 20.12
C TYR A 27 17.30 -14.83 19.43
N TYR A 28 17.58 -14.47 18.17
CA TYR A 28 18.72 -14.99 17.41
C TYR A 28 20.02 -14.20 17.60
N ASN A 29 20.04 -13.22 18.51
CA ASN A 29 21.20 -12.39 18.84
C ASN A 29 21.84 -11.70 17.62
N LEU A 30 21.00 -11.23 16.71
CA LEU A 30 21.40 -10.58 15.47
C LEU A 30 21.75 -9.09 15.71
N TYR A 31 22.50 -8.49 14.78
CA TYR A 31 23.10 -7.16 14.96
C TYR A 31 22.06 -6.05 15.18
N LYS A 32 22.36 -5.13 16.12
CA LYS A 32 21.39 -4.14 16.60
C LYS A 32 20.85 -3.14 15.57
N GLY A 33 21.58 -2.91 14.49
CA GLY A 33 21.14 -2.01 13.43
C GLY A 33 19.93 -2.49 12.62
N TYR A 34 19.55 -3.78 12.71
CA TYR A 34 18.44 -4.35 11.93
C TYR A 34 17.08 -4.31 12.66
N PHE A 35 17.04 -3.91 13.94
CA PHE A 35 15.88 -4.11 14.82
C PHE A 35 14.65 -3.24 14.55
N ALA A 36 14.78 -2.14 13.79
CA ALA A 36 13.76 -1.10 13.75
C ALA A 36 13.25 -0.79 12.33
N MET A 37 13.39 -1.75 11.41
CA MET A 37 13.01 -1.53 10.01
C MET A 37 11.75 -2.31 9.68
N ASN A 38 10.79 -1.61 9.08
CA ASN A 38 9.75 -2.24 8.29
C ASN A 38 10.38 -3.02 7.12
N PHE A 39 9.61 -3.84 6.40
CA PHE A 39 10.16 -4.67 5.34
C PHE A 39 10.71 -3.91 4.11
N HIS A 40 10.69 -2.57 4.10
CA HIS A 40 11.01 -1.72 2.94
C HIS A 40 10.32 -2.18 1.65
N ASN A 41 9.16 -2.81 1.81
CA ASN A 41 8.38 -3.35 0.73
C ASN A 41 6.94 -3.37 1.22
N GLN A 42 6.14 -2.47 0.66
CA GLN A 42 4.78 -2.28 1.12
C GLN A 42 3.94 -3.55 0.95
N TYR A 43 4.20 -4.38 -0.06
CA TYR A 43 3.46 -5.62 -0.29
C TYR A 43 3.73 -6.65 0.80
N LEU A 44 4.99 -6.84 1.17
CA LEU A 44 5.37 -7.74 2.27
C LEU A 44 4.87 -7.20 3.62
N GLN A 45 4.96 -5.88 3.83
CA GLN A 45 4.44 -5.22 5.02
C GLN A 45 2.93 -5.43 5.16
N THR A 46 2.17 -5.14 4.10
CA THR A 46 0.73 -5.33 4.08
C THR A 46 0.34 -6.80 4.25
N PHE A 47 1.09 -7.73 3.66
CA PHE A 47 0.86 -9.16 3.86
C PHE A 47 1.14 -9.58 5.32
N GLY A 48 2.23 -9.14 5.91
CA GLY A 48 2.56 -9.46 7.31
C GLY A 48 1.54 -8.90 8.29
N GLU A 49 1.07 -7.68 8.08
CA GLU A 49 0.14 -7.00 8.99
C GLU A 49 -1.32 -7.38 8.78
N LEU A 50 -1.77 -7.51 7.53
CA LEU A 50 -3.18 -7.67 7.16
C LEU A 50 -3.45 -8.97 6.38
N GLY A 51 -2.44 -9.81 6.17
CA GLY A 51 -2.56 -11.08 5.48
C GLY A 51 -2.85 -10.96 3.99
N VAL A 52 -3.28 -12.06 3.41
CA VAL A 52 -3.75 -12.16 2.02
C VAL A 52 -4.85 -11.15 1.72
N VAL A 53 -5.77 -10.90 2.66
CA VAL A 53 -6.89 -9.98 2.44
C VAL A 53 -6.41 -8.56 2.21
N GLY A 54 -5.51 -8.05 3.06
CA GLY A 54 -4.93 -6.72 2.88
C GLY A 54 -4.13 -6.58 1.59
N LEU A 55 -3.36 -7.62 1.23
CA LEU A 55 -2.59 -7.63 0.00
C LEU A 55 -3.51 -7.57 -1.24
N PHE A 56 -4.60 -8.33 -1.26
CA PHE A 56 -5.58 -8.27 -2.34
C PHE A 56 -6.26 -6.90 -2.46
N ILE A 57 -6.60 -6.25 -1.34
CA ILE A 57 -7.16 -4.89 -1.37
C ILE A 57 -6.16 -3.91 -1.99
N LEU A 58 -4.88 -3.98 -1.60
CA LEU A 58 -3.85 -3.11 -2.14
C LEU A 58 -3.66 -3.32 -3.66
N LEU A 59 -3.59 -4.58 -4.11
CA LEU A 59 -3.48 -4.91 -5.52
C LEU A 59 -4.74 -4.48 -6.29
N PHE A 60 -5.92 -4.65 -5.72
CA PHE A 60 -7.18 -4.20 -6.31
C PHE A 60 -7.19 -2.70 -6.55
N ILE A 61 -6.72 -1.89 -5.60
CA ILE A 61 -6.61 -0.43 -5.78
C ILE A 61 -5.76 -0.11 -7.01
N PHE A 62 -4.59 -0.74 -7.15
CA PHE A 62 -3.71 -0.49 -8.30
C PHE A 62 -4.32 -0.96 -9.62
N VAL A 63 -4.88 -2.17 -9.67
CA VAL A 63 -5.53 -2.71 -10.87
C VAL A 63 -6.71 -1.82 -11.28
N PHE A 64 -7.51 -1.37 -10.32
CA PHE A 64 -8.63 -0.47 -10.57
C PHE A 64 -8.17 0.90 -11.07
N SER A 65 -7.14 1.50 -10.46
CA SER A 65 -6.55 2.76 -10.91
C SER A 65 -6.00 2.66 -12.33
N ILE A 66 -5.30 1.58 -12.67
CA ILE A 66 -4.80 1.34 -14.04
C ILE A 66 -5.96 1.15 -15.01
N TYR A 67 -6.91 0.27 -14.70
CA TYR A 67 -8.09 0.02 -15.54
C TYR A 67 -8.85 1.33 -15.84
N LYS A 68 -9.09 2.13 -14.80
CA LYS A 68 -9.74 3.43 -14.94
C LYS A 68 -8.92 4.38 -15.81
N SER A 69 -7.60 4.47 -15.58
CA SER A 69 -6.73 5.34 -16.36
C SER A 69 -6.74 5.03 -17.85
N ILE A 70 -6.76 3.74 -18.22
CA ILE A 70 -6.82 3.27 -19.60
C ILE A 70 -8.18 3.59 -20.21
N LYS A 71 -9.27 3.26 -19.52
CA LYS A 71 -10.64 3.50 -19.99
C LYS A 71 -10.92 4.97 -20.31
N THR A 72 -10.22 5.88 -19.62
CA THR A 72 -10.46 7.32 -19.70
C THR A 72 -9.33 8.07 -20.41
N ASN A 73 -8.37 7.35 -21.00
CA ASN A 73 -7.14 7.92 -21.59
C ASN A 73 -6.44 8.94 -20.68
N ASN A 74 -6.44 8.68 -19.36
CA ASN A 74 -5.82 9.55 -18.37
C ASN A 74 -4.38 9.09 -18.12
N ILE A 75 -3.46 9.57 -18.96
CA ILE A 75 -2.02 9.29 -18.88
C ILE A 75 -1.47 9.69 -17.50
N PHE A 76 -1.96 10.78 -16.90
CA PHE A 76 -1.47 11.23 -15.60
C PHE A 76 -1.79 10.24 -14.48
N LEU A 77 -3.04 9.76 -14.40
CA LEU A 77 -3.43 8.72 -13.44
C LEU A 77 -2.64 7.43 -13.66
N PHE A 78 -2.41 7.05 -14.92
CA PHE A 78 -1.62 5.87 -15.28
C PHE A 78 -0.18 5.99 -14.76
N THR A 79 0.51 7.09 -15.09
CA THR A 79 1.90 7.33 -14.69
C THR A 79 2.05 7.36 -13.17
N VAL A 80 1.15 8.06 -12.48
CA VAL A 80 1.16 8.12 -11.01
C VAL A 80 0.97 6.74 -10.39
N ALA A 81 0.02 5.93 -10.91
CA ALA A 81 -0.19 4.58 -10.41
C ALA A 81 1.06 3.70 -10.60
N ILE A 82 1.71 3.75 -11.77
CA ILE A 82 2.95 3.01 -12.03
C ILE A 82 4.09 3.45 -11.12
N ILE A 83 4.27 4.76 -10.92
CA ILE A 83 5.30 5.28 -10.01
C ILE A 83 5.07 4.77 -8.59
N LEU A 84 3.82 4.78 -8.11
CA LEU A 84 3.49 4.29 -6.77
C LEU A 84 3.71 2.77 -6.64
N ILE A 85 3.32 1.99 -7.65
CA ILE A 85 3.57 0.54 -7.69
C ILE A 85 5.06 0.25 -7.53
N LEU A 86 5.89 0.95 -8.29
CA LEU A 86 7.35 0.82 -8.26
C LEU A 86 7.94 1.28 -6.93
N ALA A 87 7.50 2.43 -6.42
CA ALA A 87 7.97 2.97 -5.14
C ALA A 87 7.62 2.03 -3.97
N PHE A 88 6.49 1.33 -4.04
CA PHE A 88 6.03 0.38 -3.02
C PHE A 88 6.88 -0.91 -2.99
N PHE A 89 7.68 -1.19 -4.02
CA PHE A 89 8.69 -2.27 -3.96
C PHE A 89 9.90 -1.92 -3.11
N THR A 90 10.21 -0.64 -2.96
CA THR A 90 11.44 -0.17 -2.29
C THR A 90 11.20 0.43 -0.93
N GLU A 91 9.96 0.80 -0.60
CA GLU A 91 9.61 1.43 0.67
C GLU A 91 8.19 1.09 1.14
N SER A 92 7.99 1.10 2.46
CA SER A 92 6.69 0.89 3.11
C SER A 92 6.00 2.24 3.41
N TYR A 93 5.52 2.92 2.36
CA TYR A 93 4.95 4.26 2.48
C TYR A 93 3.67 4.34 3.33
N LEU A 94 2.81 3.34 3.30
CA LEU A 94 1.52 3.36 4.02
C LEU A 94 1.71 3.24 5.54
N ASN A 95 2.85 2.72 5.99
CA ASN A 95 3.21 2.62 7.40
C ASN A 95 3.59 3.97 8.02
N ARG A 96 3.81 5.01 7.19
CA ARG A 96 4.11 6.37 7.65
C ARG A 96 2.93 7.28 7.33
N GLN A 97 2.49 8.08 8.31
CA GLN A 97 1.35 9.01 8.14
C GLN A 97 1.48 9.90 6.89
N LYS A 98 2.69 10.44 6.62
CA LYS A 98 2.94 11.28 5.45
C LYS A 98 2.71 10.53 4.14
N GLY A 99 3.18 9.29 4.04
CA GLY A 99 3.02 8.47 2.84
C GLY A 99 1.56 8.07 2.62
N LEU A 100 0.86 7.70 3.69
CA LEU A 100 -0.58 7.42 3.66
C LEU A 100 -1.40 8.60 3.16
N ILE A 101 -1.18 9.80 3.72
CA ILE A 101 -1.91 11.01 3.31
C ILE A 101 -1.67 11.34 1.83
N VAL A 102 -0.41 11.29 1.38
CA VAL A 102 -0.06 11.59 -0.02
C VAL A 102 -0.71 10.57 -0.96
N PHE A 103 -0.61 9.28 -0.64
CA PHE A 103 -1.21 8.21 -1.43
C PHE A 103 -2.73 8.37 -1.57
N THR A 104 -3.45 8.53 -0.45
CA THR A 104 -4.91 8.65 -0.48
C THR A 104 -5.37 9.91 -1.18
N SER A 105 -4.69 11.03 -0.95
CA SER A 105 -5.07 12.32 -1.55
C SER A 105 -4.92 12.30 -3.07
N ILE A 106 -3.79 11.79 -3.57
CA ILE A 106 -3.51 11.74 -5.00
C ILE A 106 -4.48 10.78 -5.72
N ILE A 107 -4.68 9.57 -5.21
CA ILE A 107 -5.54 8.57 -5.85
C ILE A 107 -7.01 9.04 -5.88
N CYS A 108 -7.51 9.63 -4.78
CA CYS A 108 -8.87 10.16 -4.71
C CYS A 108 -9.08 11.36 -5.65
N LEU A 109 -8.20 12.35 -5.59
CA LEU A 109 -8.30 13.55 -6.42
C LEU A 109 -8.31 13.20 -7.92
N LEU A 110 -7.35 12.36 -8.35
CA LEU A 110 -7.26 11.96 -9.76
C LEU A 110 -8.44 11.10 -10.20
N SER A 111 -8.99 10.30 -9.30
CA SER A 111 -10.21 9.53 -9.57
C SER A 111 -11.42 10.44 -9.79
N ILE A 112 -11.56 11.52 -9.02
CA ILE A 112 -12.66 12.49 -9.16
C ILE A 112 -12.52 13.27 -10.47
N LEU A 113 -11.33 13.82 -10.74
CA LEU A 113 -11.07 14.58 -11.99
C LEU A 113 -11.32 13.73 -13.24
N THR A 114 -11.01 12.44 -13.17
CA THR A 114 -11.30 11.50 -14.25
C THR A 114 -12.80 11.27 -14.43
N TYR A 115 -13.56 11.21 -13.33
CA TYR A 115 -15.01 11.02 -13.37
C TYR A 115 -15.72 12.23 -13.96
N THR A 116 -15.37 13.45 -13.52
CA THR A 116 -15.96 14.70 -14.03
C THR A 116 -15.71 14.89 -15.53
N LYS A 117 -14.49 14.56 -16.01
CA LYS A 117 -14.16 14.64 -17.44
C LYS A 117 -15.04 13.75 -18.33
N ASN A 118 -15.41 12.55 -17.86
CA ASN A 118 -16.24 11.61 -18.63
C ASN A 118 -17.74 11.89 -18.52
N HIS A 119 -18.16 12.69 -17.53
CA HIS A 119 -19.56 13.06 -17.31
C HIS A 119 -19.68 14.59 -17.15
N PRO A 120 -19.68 15.35 -18.27
CA PRO A 120 -19.57 16.81 -18.27
C PRO A 120 -20.80 17.55 -17.71
N LYS A 121 -21.79 16.86 -17.10
CA LYS A 121 -22.99 17.47 -16.52
C LYS A 121 -22.69 18.49 -15.40
N PHE A 122 -21.46 18.54 -14.91
CA PHE A 122 -20.97 19.48 -13.90
C PHE A 122 -20.00 20.56 -14.43
N ASN A 123 -19.64 20.56 -15.72
CA ASN A 123 -18.92 21.68 -16.35
C ASN A 123 -19.95 22.67 -16.91
N LYS A 124 -20.62 23.39 -16.02
CA LYS A 124 -21.34 24.62 -16.37
C LYS A 124 -20.74 25.75 -15.55
N GLU A 125 -19.55 26.20 -15.94
CA GLU A 125 -19.05 27.58 -15.78
C GLU A 125 -18.12 27.89 -16.95
#